data_AF-A0A9R1TRI0-F1
#
_entry.id   AF-A0A9R1TRI0-F1
#
_cell.length_a   1.000
_cell.length_b   1.000
_cell.length_c   1.000
_cell.angle_alpha   90.00
_cell.angle_beta   90.00
_cell.angle_gamma   90.00
#
_symmetry.space_group_name_H-M   'P 1'
#
loop_
_entity.id
_entity.type
_entity.pdbx_description
1 polymer ?
#
loop_
_entity_poly.entity_id
_entity_poly.type
_entity_poly.pdbx_seq_one_letter_code
_entity_poly.pdbx_strand_id
1 'polypeptide(L)'
;MTFKLNAADPELSYKVNIGFKPRKLSRAEVSEGFIKNAKKNRNDPEMERKARRNELLIDLKAAKEDWWKTDAPNHIKTIAEHYGIFNDLYGDAYFYPTIPLEMKYEVNEEMIATVHRGNLLKPNETKSIPFVKYTAERDSLWTILLTTPDGNLTSREFEYCHWFVANIPEDQVDKGDVLIDYMMPIPPRGLGYCRYICVLYKQDKKIDFSEYKREQPCLELEQRNWKTLDFYRKHQDVITPAGLTFYQADWDDSVQEFYHKSLREYL
;
A
#
# COMPACT_ATOMS: atom_id res chain seq x y z
N MET A 1 -0.17 15.08 35.60
CA MET A 1 -1.08 15.16 34.45
C MET A 1 -1.41 13.73 34.04
N THR A 2 -2.60 13.27 34.40
CA THR A 2 -3.08 11.91 34.16
C THR A 2 -3.42 11.78 32.68
N PHE A 3 -2.71 10.92 31.95
CA PHE A 3 -3.03 10.52 30.59
C PHE A 3 -4.39 9.83 30.59
N LYS A 4 -5.43 10.53 30.13
CA LYS A 4 -6.68 9.87 29.75
C LYS A 4 -6.40 9.12 28.46
N LEU A 5 -6.11 7.83 28.58
CA LEU A 5 -6.35 6.89 27.50
C LEU A 5 -7.84 6.95 27.20
N ASN A 6 -8.22 7.58 26.09
CA ASN A 6 -9.54 7.38 25.49
C ASN A 6 -9.60 5.93 25.03
N ALA A 7 -9.84 5.01 25.96
CA ALA A 7 -10.18 3.64 25.62
C ALA A 7 -11.56 3.71 24.94
N ALA A 8 -11.57 3.54 23.61
CA ALA A 8 -12.80 3.40 22.86
C ALA A 8 -13.58 2.21 23.44
N ASP A 9 -14.86 2.45 23.75
CA ASP A 9 -15.75 1.44 24.30
C ASP A 9 -15.89 0.28 23.30
N PRO A 10 -15.49 -0.96 23.65
CA PRO A 10 -15.53 -2.12 22.75
C PRO A 10 -16.93 -2.45 22.24
N GLU A 11 -18.00 -2.03 22.92
CA GLU A 11 -19.38 -2.26 22.50
C GLU A 11 -19.86 -1.24 21.44
N LEU A 12 -19.15 -0.13 21.25
CA LEU A 12 -19.49 0.95 20.30
C LEU A 12 -18.60 0.99 19.04
N SER A 13 -17.40 0.40 19.05
CA SER A 13 -16.48 0.39 17.90
C SER A 13 -16.66 -0.86 17.01
N TYR A 14 -17.76 -0.96 16.27
CA TYR A 14 -17.88 -2.00 15.25
C TYR A 14 -17.03 -1.65 14.03
N LYS A 15 -16.00 -2.45 13.75
CA LYS A 15 -15.18 -2.23 12.55
C LYS A 15 -15.94 -2.55 11.27
N VAL A 16 -15.99 -1.61 10.33
CA VAL A 16 -16.74 -1.76 9.07
C VAL A 16 -15.81 -2.11 7.91
N ASN A 17 -16.16 -3.14 7.13
CA ASN A 17 -15.46 -3.42 5.87
C ASN A 17 -15.92 -2.45 4.78
N ILE A 18 -15.00 -1.63 4.29
CA ILE A 18 -15.25 -0.60 3.26
C ILE A 18 -14.74 -0.99 1.86
N GLY A 19 -14.08 -2.14 1.71
CA GLY A 19 -13.58 -2.61 0.42
C GLY A 19 -14.30 -3.84 -0.11
N PHE A 20 -13.74 -4.39 -1.20
CA PHE A 20 -14.27 -5.60 -1.82
C PHE A 20 -14.22 -6.81 -0.89
N LYS A 21 -15.19 -7.71 -1.05
CA LYS A 21 -15.19 -9.00 -0.33
C LYS A 21 -14.14 -9.92 -0.95
N PRO A 22 -13.25 -10.53 -0.17
CA PRO A 22 -12.31 -11.52 -0.69
C PRO A 22 -13.08 -12.74 -1.22
N ARG A 23 -12.53 -13.38 -2.25
CA ARG A 23 -13.06 -14.63 -2.78
C ARG A 23 -13.09 -15.69 -1.66
N LYS A 24 -14.25 -16.29 -1.45
CA LYS A 24 -14.40 -17.45 -0.53
C LYS A 24 -14.28 -18.73 -1.34
N LEU A 25 -13.24 -19.51 -1.09
CA LEU A 25 -13.17 -20.90 -1.54
C LEU A 25 -13.98 -21.77 -0.57
N SER A 26 -14.79 -22.68 -1.10
CA SER A 26 -15.51 -23.64 -0.25
C SER A 26 -14.53 -24.65 0.37
N ARG A 27 -14.86 -25.16 1.56
CA ARG A 27 -14.06 -26.22 2.20
C ARG A 27 -13.91 -27.45 1.31
N ALA A 28 -14.94 -27.77 0.52
CA ALA A 28 -14.92 -28.87 -0.43
C ALA A 28 -13.87 -28.64 -1.54
N GLU A 29 -13.87 -27.47 -2.17
CA GLU A 29 -12.90 -27.12 -3.23
C GLU A 29 -11.45 -27.15 -2.71
N VAL A 30 -11.21 -26.57 -1.52
CA VAL A 30 -9.88 -26.57 -0.91
C VAL A 30 -9.42 -27.99 -0.58
N SER A 31 -10.30 -28.80 0.03
CA SER A 31 -9.99 -30.17 0.42
C SER A 31 -9.74 -31.06 -0.80
N GLU A 32 -10.57 -30.96 -1.84
CA GLU A 32 -10.40 -31.71 -3.07
C GLU A 32 -9.09 -31.34 -3.79
N GLY A 33 -8.81 -30.03 -3.90
CA GLY A 33 -7.56 -29.52 -4.48
C GLY A 33 -6.34 -30.04 -3.72
N PHE A 34 -6.37 -29.98 -2.39
CA PHE A 34 -5.29 -30.49 -1.54
C PHE A 34 -5.10 -32.01 -1.69
N ILE A 35 -6.17 -32.79 -1.63
CA ILE A 35 -6.11 -34.25 -1.76
C ILE A 35 -5.56 -34.64 -3.14
N LYS A 36 -6.02 -33.98 -4.21
CA LYS A 36 -5.54 -34.24 -5.57
C LYS A 36 -4.05 -33.91 -5.70
N ASN A 37 -3.61 -32.77 -5.17
CA ASN A 37 -2.20 -32.38 -5.21
C ASN A 37 -1.32 -33.30 -4.37
N ALA A 38 -1.76 -33.67 -3.16
CA ALA A 38 -1.05 -34.61 -2.30
C ALA A 38 -0.91 -36.01 -2.94
N LYS A 39 -1.97 -36.50 -3.60
CA LYS A 39 -1.91 -37.77 -4.36
C LYS A 39 -0.91 -37.67 -5.52
N LYS A 40 -0.93 -36.57 -6.28
CA LYS A 40 0.01 -36.34 -7.39
C LYS A 40 1.46 -36.34 -6.89
N ASN A 41 1.74 -35.59 -5.83
CA ASN A 41 3.08 -35.46 -5.26
C ASN A 41 3.60 -36.78 -4.68
N ARG A 42 2.74 -37.55 -4.00
CA ARG A 42 3.10 -38.88 -3.47
C ARG A 42 3.40 -39.91 -4.55
N ASN A 43 2.78 -39.78 -5.71
CA ASN A 43 2.97 -40.69 -6.84
C ASN A 43 4.14 -40.28 -7.76
N ASP A 44 4.83 -39.18 -7.46
CA ASP A 44 5.99 -38.70 -8.22
C ASP A 44 7.29 -39.28 -7.63
N PRO A 45 7.93 -40.28 -8.30
CA PRO A 45 9.13 -40.92 -7.78
C PRO A 45 10.35 -39.99 -7.80
N GLU A 46 10.37 -38.99 -8.68
CA GLU A 46 11.47 -38.04 -8.75
C GLU A 46 11.40 -37.06 -7.58
N MET A 47 10.19 -36.57 -7.25
CA MET A 47 9.95 -35.73 -6.09
C MET A 47 10.28 -36.46 -4.79
N GLU A 48 9.90 -37.74 -4.63
CA GLU A 48 10.29 -38.58 -3.49
C GLU A 48 11.81 -38.66 -3.37
N ARG A 49 12.51 -38.98 -4.47
CA ARG A 49 13.96 -39.16 -4.46
C ARG A 49 14.67 -37.86 -4.07
N LYS A 50 14.22 -36.72 -4.60
CA LYS A 50 14.76 -35.39 -4.24
C LYS A 50 14.48 -35.05 -2.79
N ALA A 51 13.27 -35.31 -2.29
CA ALA A 51 12.91 -35.08 -0.89
C ALA A 51 13.79 -35.93 0.06
N ARG A 52 13.97 -37.22 -0.23
CA ARG A 52 14.82 -38.13 0.57
C ARG A 52 16.29 -37.72 0.61
N ARG A 53 16.78 -37.04 -0.43
CA ARG A 53 18.15 -36.52 -0.51
C ARG A 53 18.30 -35.08 -0.02
N ASN A 54 17.22 -34.45 0.46
CA ASN A 54 17.16 -33.02 0.78
C ASN A 54 17.53 -32.09 -0.41
N GLU A 55 17.24 -32.53 -1.63
CA GLU A 55 17.48 -31.80 -2.89
C GLU A 55 16.19 -31.18 -3.46
N LEU A 56 15.05 -31.33 -2.78
CA LEU A 56 13.76 -30.81 -3.24
C LEU A 56 13.71 -29.30 -3.06
N LEU A 57 13.59 -28.57 -4.18
CA LEU A 57 13.40 -27.12 -4.20
C LEU A 57 11.93 -26.78 -4.38
N ILE A 58 11.45 -25.81 -3.60
CA ILE A 58 10.09 -25.30 -3.68
C ILE A 58 10.07 -24.09 -4.62
N ASP A 59 9.15 -24.07 -5.57
CA ASP A 59 8.91 -22.90 -6.41
C ASP A 59 8.19 -21.81 -5.60
N LEU A 60 8.96 -20.81 -5.16
CA LEU A 60 8.46 -19.67 -4.39
C LEU A 60 7.51 -18.77 -5.21
N LYS A 61 7.64 -18.73 -6.54
CA LYS A 61 6.74 -17.93 -7.39
C LYS A 61 5.36 -18.57 -7.43
N ALA A 62 5.31 -19.88 -7.69
CA ALA A 62 4.06 -20.64 -7.66
C ALA A 62 3.39 -20.59 -6.28
N ALA A 63 4.16 -20.70 -5.19
CA ALA A 63 3.64 -20.56 -3.84
C ALA A 63 3.03 -19.17 -3.57
N LYS A 64 3.68 -18.11 -4.06
CA LYS A 64 3.18 -16.72 -3.93
C LYS A 64 1.90 -16.50 -4.75
N GLU A 65 1.81 -17.06 -5.95
CA GLU A 65 0.60 -16.99 -6.79
C GLU A 65 -0.59 -17.72 -6.15
N ASP A 66 -0.33 -18.89 -5.54
CA ASP A 66 -1.36 -19.64 -4.82
C ASP A 66 -1.83 -18.87 -3.58
N TRP A 67 -0.89 -18.32 -2.80
CA TRP A 67 -1.19 -17.49 -1.64
C TRP A 67 -2.07 -16.29 -1.98
N TRP A 68 -1.85 -15.64 -3.14
CA TRP A 68 -2.71 -14.55 -3.61
C TRP A 68 -4.14 -14.95 -3.93
N LYS A 69 -4.37 -16.21 -4.34
CA LYS A 69 -5.71 -16.75 -4.62
C LYS A 69 -6.45 -17.17 -3.36
N THR A 70 -5.75 -17.38 -2.25
CA THR A 70 -6.31 -17.90 -0.99
C THR A 70 -6.26 -16.85 0.12
N ASP A 71 -5.11 -16.74 0.79
CA ASP A 71 -4.98 -16.16 2.13
C ASP A 71 -4.43 -14.74 2.13
N ALA A 72 -3.88 -14.28 1.01
CA ALA A 72 -3.21 -12.98 0.93
C ALA A 72 -4.06 -11.81 1.43
N PRO A 73 -5.34 -11.65 1.05
CA PRO A 73 -6.13 -10.51 1.54
C PRO A 73 -6.28 -10.52 3.06
N ASN A 74 -6.39 -11.71 3.68
CA ASN A 74 -6.49 -11.86 5.13
C ASN A 74 -5.15 -11.55 5.81
N HIS A 75 -4.05 -12.12 5.31
CA HIS A 75 -2.72 -11.90 5.88
C HIS A 75 -2.28 -10.43 5.77
N ILE A 76 -2.54 -9.80 4.62
CA ILE A 76 -2.21 -8.38 4.42
C ILE A 76 -3.09 -7.50 5.32
N LYS A 77 -4.38 -7.80 5.47
CA LYS A 77 -5.25 -7.12 6.45
C LYS A 77 -4.65 -7.22 7.86
N THR A 78 -4.29 -8.42 8.32
CA THR A 78 -3.71 -8.63 9.66
C THR A 78 -2.44 -7.82 9.86
N ILE A 79 -1.56 -7.78 8.86
CA ILE A 79 -0.33 -6.99 8.90
C ILE A 79 -0.66 -5.49 8.92
N ALA A 80 -1.59 -5.01 8.10
CA ALA A 80 -2.01 -3.61 8.10
C ALA A 80 -2.63 -3.18 9.43
N GLU A 81 -3.41 -4.06 10.08
CA GLU A 81 -3.93 -3.85 11.44
C GLU A 81 -2.81 -3.78 12.47
N HIS A 82 -1.82 -4.68 12.39
CA HIS A 82 -0.66 -4.67 13.28
C HIS A 82 0.13 -3.36 13.18
N TYR A 83 0.30 -2.84 11.97
CA TYR A 83 0.95 -1.56 11.73
C TYR A 83 0.05 -0.35 11.98
N GLY A 84 -1.20 -0.52 12.42
CA GLY A 84 -2.13 0.60 12.70
C GLY A 84 -2.67 1.35 11.48
N ILE A 85 -2.41 0.85 10.26
CA ILE A 85 -2.73 1.57 9.00
C ILE A 85 -4.21 1.93 8.91
N PHE A 86 -5.10 0.98 9.19
CA PHE A 86 -6.54 1.23 9.06
C PHE A 86 -7.05 2.25 10.07
N ASN A 87 -6.53 2.20 11.31
CA ASN A 87 -6.93 3.14 12.35
C ASN A 87 -6.53 4.58 11.96
N ASP A 88 -5.32 4.76 11.42
CA ASP A 88 -4.82 6.09 11.07
C ASP A 88 -5.46 6.64 9.79
N LEU A 89 -5.69 5.79 8.77
CA LEU A 89 -6.24 6.26 7.49
C LEU A 89 -7.76 6.32 7.45
N TYR A 90 -8.45 5.44 8.20
CA TYR A 90 -9.91 5.27 8.10
C TYR A 90 -10.65 5.19 9.44
N GLY A 91 -9.95 5.26 10.58
CA GLY A 91 -10.55 5.09 11.90
C GLY A 91 -11.10 3.69 12.12
N ASP A 92 -12.41 3.57 12.30
CA ASP A 92 -13.09 2.30 12.59
C ASP A 92 -13.42 1.48 11.32
N ALA A 93 -12.84 1.80 10.18
CA ALA A 93 -13.04 1.06 8.93
C ALA A 93 -11.79 0.28 8.51
N TYR A 94 -11.99 -0.83 7.80
CA TYR A 94 -10.92 -1.66 7.25
C TYR A 94 -11.31 -2.16 5.86
N PHE A 95 -10.34 -2.71 5.11
CA PHE A 95 -10.65 -3.45 3.90
C PHE A 95 -9.73 -4.64 3.70
N TYR A 96 -10.13 -5.55 2.82
CA TYR A 96 -9.29 -6.63 2.34
C TYR A 96 -8.59 -6.21 1.04
N PRO A 97 -7.25 -6.17 0.98
CA PRO A 97 -6.54 -5.91 -0.26
C PRO A 97 -6.71 -7.09 -1.24
N THR A 98 -7.73 -7.02 -2.08
CA THR A 98 -8.08 -8.08 -3.04
C THR A 98 -7.29 -7.98 -4.33
N ILE A 99 -6.79 -6.78 -4.67
CA ILE A 99 -5.99 -6.54 -5.87
C ILE A 99 -4.52 -6.48 -5.49
N PRO A 100 -3.66 -7.35 -6.05
CA PRO A 100 -2.22 -7.27 -5.87
C PRO A 100 -1.68 -5.93 -6.38
N LEU A 101 -1.05 -5.17 -5.47
CA LEU A 101 -0.40 -3.90 -5.77
C LEU A 101 1.12 -4.08 -5.62
N GLU A 102 1.83 -4.09 -6.73
CA GLU A 102 3.29 -4.08 -6.77
C GLU A 102 3.79 -2.66 -6.92
N MET A 103 4.76 -2.28 -6.09
CA MET A 103 5.41 -0.97 -6.12
C MET A 103 6.91 -1.19 -6.00
N LYS A 104 7.68 -0.58 -6.91
CA LYS A 104 9.12 -0.78 -7.04
C LYS A 104 9.80 0.56 -7.31
N TYR A 105 10.95 0.77 -6.71
CA TYR A 105 11.79 1.93 -6.95
C TYR A 105 13.04 1.51 -7.71
N GLU A 106 13.36 2.24 -8.77
CA GLU A 106 14.63 2.13 -9.46
C GLU A 106 15.66 2.98 -8.70
N VAL A 107 16.64 2.31 -8.08
CA VAL A 107 17.67 2.98 -7.27
C VAL A 107 18.85 3.37 -8.16
N ASN A 108 19.26 2.47 -9.04
CA ASN A 108 20.23 2.66 -10.11
C ASN A 108 20.01 1.58 -11.20
N GLU A 109 20.83 1.57 -12.26
CA GLU A 109 20.69 0.66 -13.41
C GLU A 109 20.66 -0.85 -13.04
N GLU A 110 21.17 -1.23 -11.87
CA GLU A 110 21.29 -2.62 -11.43
C GLU A 110 20.39 -2.98 -10.23
N MET A 111 19.87 -1.99 -9.50
CA MET A 111 19.19 -2.18 -8.21
C MET A 111 17.76 -1.66 -8.22
N ILE A 112 16.83 -2.58 -7.94
CA ILE A 112 15.40 -2.31 -7.79
C ILE A 112 14.99 -2.60 -6.34
N ALA A 113 14.57 -1.57 -5.62
CA ALA A 113 13.99 -1.72 -4.29
C ALA A 113 12.50 -2.05 -4.41
N THR A 114 12.09 -3.24 -3.95
CA THR A 114 10.68 -3.68 -4.01
C THR A 114 9.97 -3.38 -2.70
N VAL A 115 8.80 -2.75 -2.78
CA VAL A 115 7.92 -2.53 -1.63
C VAL A 115 7.15 -3.81 -1.32
N HIS A 116 7.11 -4.16 -0.04
CA HIS A 116 6.34 -5.28 0.49
C HIS A 116 5.27 -4.77 1.47
N ARG A 117 5.25 -5.26 2.72
CA ARG A 117 4.25 -4.87 3.73
C ARG A 117 4.95 -4.53 5.03
N GLY A 118 5.67 -3.41 5.02
CA GLY A 118 6.43 -2.90 6.17
C GLY A 118 7.93 -3.20 6.15
N ASN A 119 8.49 -3.62 5.01
CA ASN A 119 9.95 -3.68 4.87
C ASN A 119 10.56 -2.27 4.89
N LEU A 120 11.84 -2.19 5.26
CA LEU A 120 12.58 -0.93 5.31
C LEU A 120 13.11 -0.56 3.92
N LEU A 121 12.76 0.63 3.43
CA LEU A 121 13.41 1.29 2.30
C LEU A 121 13.94 2.62 2.79
N LYS A 122 15.19 2.96 2.44
CA LYS A 122 15.80 4.23 2.79
C LYS A 122 15.29 5.34 1.88
N PRO A 123 15.16 6.59 2.38
CA PRO A 123 14.80 7.74 1.54
C PRO A 123 15.64 7.83 0.26
N ASN A 124 16.94 7.54 0.35
CA ASN A 124 17.85 7.53 -0.80
C ASN A 124 17.47 6.51 -1.90
N GLU A 125 16.84 5.38 -1.54
CA GLU A 125 16.34 4.37 -2.49
C GLU A 125 15.00 4.76 -3.12
N THR A 126 14.34 5.78 -2.56
CA THR A 126 12.99 6.21 -2.93
C THR A 126 12.96 7.65 -3.46
N LYS A 127 14.07 8.12 -4.02
CA LYS A 127 14.20 9.49 -4.58
C LYS A 127 13.29 9.72 -5.78
N SER A 128 13.19 8.72 -6.64
CA SER A 128 12.41 8.79 -7.88
C SER A 128 11.00 8.23 -7.67
N ILE A 129 10.09 8.63 -8.55
CA ILE A 129 8.73 8.08 -8.61
C ILE A 129 8.78 6.55 -8.75
N PRO A 130 7.96 5.79 -8.01
CA PRO A 130 7.94 4.34 -8.10
C PRO A 130 7.23 3.85 -9.36
N PHE A 131 7.69 2.72 -9.88
CA PHE A 131 6.92 1.91 -10.82
C PHE A 131 5.82 1.16 -10.05
N VAL A 132 4.57 1.36 -10.44
CA VAL A 132 3.41 0.69 -9.86
C VAL A 132 2.74 -0.23 -10.87
N LYS A 133 2.41 -1.44 -10.45
CA LYS A 133 1.71 -2.44 -11.26
C LYS A 133 0.62 -3.13 -10.46
N TYR A 134 -0.54 -3.29 -11.08
CA TYR A 134 -1.69 -4.01 -10.55
C TYR A 134 -2.49 -4.63 -11.69
N THR A 135 -3.40 -5.54 -11.37
CA THR A 135 -4.30 -6.13 -12.37
C THR A 135 -5.58 -5.31 -12.44
N ALA A 136 -5.87 -4.78 -13.63
CA ALA A 136 -7.06 -3.99 -13.91
C ALA A 136 -7.99 -4.71 -14.90
N GLU A 137 -9.29 -4.47 -14.76
CA GLU A 137 -10.30 -4.90 -15.73
C GLU A 137 -10.30 -3.94 -16.93
N ARG A 138 -10.81 -4.39 -18.08
CA ARG A 138 -10.99 -3.50 -19.23
C ARG A 138 -11.95 -2.37 -18.88
N ASP A 139 -11.69 -1.18 -19.42
CA ASP A 139 -12.51 0.02 -19.23
C ASP A 139 -12.70 0.42 -17.75
N SER A 140 -11.77 0.00 -16.87
CA SER A 140 -11.78 0.38 -15.45
C SER A 140 -10.94 1.61 -15.18
N LEU A 141 -11.28 2.36 -14.13
CA LEU A 141 -10.56 3.55 -13.68
C LEU A 141 -10.07 3.37 -12.25
N TRP A 142 -8.87 3.88 -11.97
CA TRP A 142 -8.21 3.69 -10.69
C TRP A 142 -7.55 4.96 -10.17
N THR A 143 -7.35 4.98 -8.85
CA THR A 143 -6.63 6.04 -8.14
C THR A 143 -5.55 5.42 -7.27
N ILE A 144 -4.35 5.99 -7.33
CA ILE A 144 -3.22 5.70 -6.45
C ILE A 144 -3.04 6.90 -5.51
N LEU A 145 -2.92 6.60 -4.23
CA LEU A 145 -2.63 7.58 -3.18
C LEU A 145 -1.51 7.04 -2.28
N LEU A 146 -0.38 7.76 -2.22
CA LEU A 146 0.74 7.48 -1.33
C LEU A 146 0.77 8.54 -0.23
N THR A 147 0.49 8.14 1.01
CA THR A 147 0.48 9.04 2.17
C THR A 147 1.36 8.52 3.30
N THR A 148 1.76 9.43 4.19
CA THR A 148 2.37 9.07 5.48
C THR A 148 1.58 9.73 6.61
N PRO A 149 1.01 8.96 7.56
CA PRO A 149 0.41 9.49 8.77
C PRO A 149 1.45 9.89 9.82
N ASP A 150 2.73 9.59 9.57
CA ASP A 150 3.82 9.80 10.50
C ASP A 150 4.65 11.03 10.12
N GLY A 151 5.19 11.74 11.12
CA GLY A 151 6.24 12.74 10.87
C GLY A 151 5.81 13.99 10.12
N ASN A 152 4.52 14.33 10.09
CA ASN A 152 4.06 15.62 9.58
C ASN A 152 4.64 16.77 10.42
N LEU A 153 5.32 17.70 9.73
CA LEU A 153 6.03 18.82 10.34
C LEU A 153 5.17 20.07 10.53
N THR A 154 4.09 20.22 9.74
CA THR A 154 3.19 21.37 9.83
C THR A 154 2.12 21.16 10.89
N SER A 155 1.56 19.94 11.00
CA SER A 155 0.58 19.61 12.03
C SER A 155 0.49 18.10 12.26
N ARG A 156 0.34 17.71 13.53
CA ARG A 156 0.22 16.30 13.95
C ARG A 156 -1.12 15.65 13.58
N GLU A 157 -2.10 16.44 13.17
CA GLU A 157 -3.43 15.93 12.80
C GLU A 157 -3.52 15.51 11.33
N PHE A 158 -2.52 15.83 10.53
CA PHE A 158 -2.54 15.59 9.09
C PHE A 158 -1.50 14.54 8.70
N GLU A 159 -1.86 13.76 7.69
CA GLU A 159 -0.90 13.01 6.88
C GLU A 159 -0.16 13.97 5.94
N TYR A 160 0.95 13.53 5.36
CA TYR A 160 1.45 14.11 4.12
C TYR A 160 1.07 13.25 2.92
N CYS A 161 0.56 13.88 1.87
CA CYS A 161 0.38 13.26 0.57
C CYS A 161 1.68 13.38 -0.25
N HIS A 162 2.32 12.22 -0.47
CA HIS A 162 3.55 12.12 -1.26
C HIS A 162 3.26 11.99 -2.74
N TRP A 163 2.16 11.35 -3.13
CA TRP A 163 1.80 11.18 -4.54
C TRP A 163 0.31 10.87 -4.68
N PHE A 164 -0.35 11.54 -5.60
CA PHE A 164 -1.77 11.32 -5.89
C PHE A 164 -2.00 11.35 -7.41
N VAL A 165 -2.36 10.20 -7.96
CA VAL A 165 -2.73 10.02 -9.37
C VAL A 165 -4.12 9.41 -9.44
N ALA A 166 -5.01 10.03 -10.19
CA ALA A 166 -6.40 9.62 -10.31
C ALA A 166 -6.79 9.32 -11.75
N ASN A 167 -8.00 8.77 -11.96
CA ASN A 167 -8.55 8.47 -13.28
C ASN A 167 -7.59 7.66 -14.17
N ILE A 168 -6.80 6.78 -13.56
CA ILE A 168 -5.84 5.92 -14.26
C ILE A 168 -6.64 4.92 -15.10
N PRO A 169 -6.52 4.93 -16.44
CA PRO A 169 -7.21 3.95 -17.27
C PRO A 169 -6.51 2.60 -17.16
N GLU A 170 -7.26 1.59 -16.75
CA GLU A 170 -6.78 0.21 -16.58
C GLU A 170 -5.56 0.16 -15.64
N ASP A 171 -4.38 -0.25 -16.11
CA ASP A 171 -3.13 -0.27 -15.35
C ASP A 171 -2.10 0.77 -15.84
N GLN A 172 -2.52 1.73 -16.67
CA GLN A 172 -1.65 2.69 -17.35
C GLN A 172 -1.45 3.96 -16.52
N VAL A 173 -0.67 3.83 -15.44
CA VAL A 173 -0.43 4.90 -14.44
C VAL A 173 0.08 6.20 -15.07
N ASP A 174 0.87 6.11 -16.14
CA ASP A 174 1.39 7.23 -16.92
C ASP A 174 0.31 8.06 -17.62
N LYS A 175 -0.88 7.49 -17.85
CA LYS A 175 -2.04 8.16 -18.45
C LYS A 175 -3.03 8.72 -17.44
N GLY A 176 -2.76 8.54 -16.14
CA GLY A 176 -3.59 9.09 -15.07
C GLY A 176 -3.42 10.60 -14.89
N ASP A 177 -4.41 11.22 -14.25
CA ASP A 177 -4.37 12.62 -13.85
C ASP A 177 -3.47 12.76 -12.60
N VAL A 178 -2.26 13.30 -12.77
CA VAL A 178 -1.38 13.61 -11.64
C VAL A 178 -1.88 14.86 -10.93
N LEU A 179 -2.45 14.68 -9.73
CA LEU A 179 -3.02 15.77 -8.93
C LEU A 179 -1.98 16.36 -7.98
N ILE A 180 -1.18 15.49 -7.36
CA ILE A 180 -0.04 15.84 -6.51
C ILE A 180 1.16 15.03 -7.01
N ASP A 181 2.20 15.71 -7.46
CA ASP A 181 3.42 15.10 -7.97
C ASP A 181 4.20 14.39 -6.85
N TYR A 182 5.00 13.41 -7.26
CA TYR A 182 5.76 12.58 -6.33
C TYR A 182 6.78 13.40 -5.54
N MET A 183 6.72 13.29 -4.22
CA MET A 183 7.76 13.78 -3.31
C MET A 183 8.35 12.60 -2.55
N MET A 184 9.69 12.53 -2.50
CA MET A 184 10.38 11.49 -1.74
C MET A 184 10.04 11.55 -0.23
N PRO A 185 10.17 10.43 0.50
CA PRO A 185 10.13 10.40 1.95
C PRO A 185 11.05 11.45 2.61
N ILE A 186 10.51 12.17 3.59
CA ILE A 186 11.25 13.17 4.39
C ILE A 186 11.16 12.90 5.90
N PRO A 187 11.39 11.67 6.38
CA PRO A 187 11.21 11.32 7.80
C PRO A 187 12.12 12.21 8.68
N PRO A 188 11.57 12.87 9.72
CA PRO A 188 12.37 13.72 10.61
C PRO A 188 13.45 12.94 11.35
N ARG A 189 14.64 13.53 11.49
CA ARG A 189 15.75 12.90 12.21
C ARG A 189 15.38 12.65 13.67
N GLY A 190 15.53 11.39 14.11
CA GLY A 190 15.25 10.98 15.48
C GLY A 190 13.80 10.56 15.76
N LEU A 191 12.88 10.66 14.79
CA LEU A 191 11.50 10.17 14.95
C LEU A 191 11.40 8.64 14.92
N GLY A 192 12.33 7.98 14.24
CA GLY A 192 12.32 6.54 14.01
C GLY A 192 11.74 6.20 12.63
N TYR A 193 10.99 5.11 12.56
CA TYR A 193 10.41 4.59 11.31
C TYR A 193 9.06 5.23 11.01
N CYS A 194 8.95 5.92 9.88
CA CYS A 194 7.70 6.44 9.33
C CYS A 194 7.14 5.46 8.29
N ARG A 195 5.83 5.26 8.27
CA ARG A 195 5.12 4.36 7.35
C ARG A 195 4.69 5.13 6.11
N TYR A 196 5.03 4.61 4.94
CA TYR A 196 4.62 5.15 3.65
C TYR A 196 3.65 4.19 3.01
N ILE A 197 2.38 4.62 2.94
CA ILE A 197 1.24 3.76 2.68
C ILE A 197 0.67 4.10 1.31
N CYS A 198 0.70 3.14 0.40
CA CYS A 198 0.14 3.25 -0.93
C CYS A 198 -1.18 2.48 -1.01
N VAL A 199 -2.26 3.20 -1.24
CA VAL A 199 -3.60 2.65 -1.42
C VAL A 199 -4.01 2.77 -2.88
N LEU A 200 -4.53 1.67 -3.43
CA LEU A 200 -5.16 1.64 -4.74
C LEU A 200 -6.67 1.59 -4.56
N TYR A 201 -7.38 2.54 -5.17
CA TYR A 201 -8.84 2.61 -5.21
C TYR A 201 -9.35 2.28 -6.61
N LYS A 202 -10.40 1.45 -6.70
CA LYS A 202 -11.18 1.28 -7.93
C LYS A 202 -12.24 2.38 -7.99
N GLN A 203 -12.36 3.04 -9.13
CA GLN A 203 -13.41 4.02 -9.40
C GLN A 203 -14.53 3.40 -10.23
N ASP A 204 -15.77 3.74 -9.90
CA ASP A 204 -16.93 3.30 -10.68
C ASP A 204 -17.13 4.12 -11.96
N LYS A 205 -16.57 5.33 -12.00
CA LYS A 205 -16.62 6.27 -13.13
C LYS A 205 -15.45 7.24 -13.10
N LYS A 206 -15.33 8.07 -14.14
CA LYS A 206 -14.41 9.22 -14.12
C LYS A 206 -14.90 10.25 -13.11
N ILE A 207 -14.00 10.73 -12.27
CA ILE A 207 -14.30 11.68 -11.19
C ILE A 207 -13.51 12.95 -11.44
N ASP A 208 -14.15 14.10 -11.19
CA ASP A 208 -13.47 15.39 -11.17
C ASP A 208 -12.80 15.59 -9.81
N PHE A 209 -11.47 15.51 -9.80
CA PHE A 209 -10.63 15.72 -8.62
C PHE A 209 -9.88 17.05 -8.66
N SER A 210 -10.36 18.04 -9.45
CA SER A 210 -9.72 19.34 -9.62
C SER A 210 -9.42 20.08 -8.31
N GLU A 211 -10.22 19.90 -7.27
CA GLU A 211 -9.99 20.50 -5.93
C GLU A 211 -8.69 20.05 -5.25
N TYR A 212 -8.20 18.85 -5.57
CA TYR A 212 -7.00 18.27 -5.00
C TYR A 212 -5.75 18.57 -5.83
N LYS A 213 -5.93 19.13 -7.04
CA LYS A 213 -4.82 19.48 -7.91
C LYS A 213 -3.95 20.55 -7.25
N ARG A 214 -2.64 20.33 -7.27
CA ARG A 214 -1.62 21.29 -6.81
C ARG A 214 -0.75 21.72 -7.98
N GLU A 215 -0.15 22.90 -7.85
CA GLU A 215 0.88 23.33 -8.80
C GLU A 215 2.11 22.42 -8.66
N GLN A 216 2.71 22.08 -9.79
CA GLN A 216 3.83 21.14 -9.85
C GLN A 216 5.12 21.87 -10.24
N PRO A 217 6.25 21.64 -9.55
CA PRO A 217 6.39 20.71 -8.43
C PRO A 217 5.79 21.26 -7.12
N CYS A 218 5.00 20.45 -6.41
CA CYS A 218 4.41 20.88 -5.14
C CYS A 218 5.44 20.70 -4.03
N LEU A 219 6.22 21.73 -3.70
CA LEU A 219 7.26 21.64 -2.66
C LEU A 219 6.83 22.28 -1.34
N GLU A 220 5.72 23.00 -1.31
CA GLU A 220 5.16 23.57 -0.09
C GLU A 220 4.49 22.50 0.78
N LEU A 221 5.00 22.30 1.99
CA LEU A 221 4.57 21.21 2.87
C LEU A 221 3.11 21.36 3.33
N GLU A 222 2.64 22.58 3.56
CA GLU A 222 1.24 22.82 3.97
C GLU A 222 0.26 22.41 2.88
N GLN A 223 0.61 22.60 1.60
CA GLN A 223 -0.23 22.17 0.47
C GLN A 223 -0.32 20.65 0.33
N ARG A 224 0.62 19.92 0.93
CA ARG A 224 0.65 18.45 0.99
C ARG A 224 -0.06 17.87 2.22
N ASN A 225 -0.59 18.71 3.11
CA ASN A 225 -1.41 18.25 4.21
C ASN A 225 -2.63 17.49 3.70
N TRP A 226 -2.83 16.31 4.28
CA TRP A 226 -3.79 15.36 3.77
C TRP A 226 -4.55 14.65 4.90
N LYS A 227 -5.80 14.29 4.62
CA LYS A 227 -6.63 13.44 5.48
C LYS A 227 -7.34 12.41 4.59
N THR A 228 -6.82 11.19 4.58
CA THR A 228 -7.35 10.08 3.79
C THR A 228 -8.80 9.77 4.17
N LEU A 229 -9.14 9.89 5.46
CA LEU A 229 -10.50 9.70 5.95
C LEU A 229 -11.49 10.69 5.33
N ASP A 230 -11.13 11.97 5.23
CA ASP A 230 -12.01 13.01 4.68
C ASP A 230 -12.16 12.86 3.16
N PHE A 231 -11.06 12.55 2.48
CA PHE A 231 -11.08 12.18 1.06
C PHE A 231 -12.01 10.98 0.81
N TYR A 232 -11.83 9.90 1.56
CA TYR A 232 -12.63 8.69 1.37
C TYR A 232 -14.11 8.96 1.66
N ARG A 233 -14.44 9.63 2.77
CA ARG A 233 -15.85 9.97 3.12
C ARG A 233 -16.56 10.75 2.02
N LYS A 234 -15.85 11.67 1.37
CA LYS A 234 -16.40 12.49 0.28
C LYS A 234 -16.71 11.68 -0.98
N HIS A 235 -15.92 10.65 -1.25
CA HIS A 235 -15.96 9.91 -2.52
C HIS A 235 -16.38 8.43 -2.38
N GLN A 236 -16.71 7.95 -1.18
CA GLN A 236 -16.97 6.53 -0.87
C GLN A 236 -18.09 5.89 -1.74
N ASP A 237 -19.01 6.70 -2.27
CA ASP A 237 -20.09 6.23 -3.14
C ASP A 237 -19.61 5.90 -4.58
N VAL A 238 -18.40 6.32 -4.94
CA VAL A 238 -17.85 6.21 -6.30
C VAL A 238 -16.42 5.66 -6.34
N ILE A 239 -15.76 5.49 -5.19
CA ILE A 239 -14.46 4.84 -5.07
C ILE A 239 -14.49 3.74 -3.99
N THR A 240 -13.80 2.64 -4.25
CA THR A 240 -13.66 1.53 -3.31
C THR A 240 -12.18 1.15 -3.13
N PRO A 241 -11.63 1.10 -1.90
CA PRO A 241 -10.26 0.65 -1.68
C PRO A 241 -10.10 -0.83 -2.05
N ALA A 242 -9.06 -1.13 -2.82
CA ALA A 242 -8.91 -2.42 -3.50
C ALA A 242 -7.53 -3.06 -3.30
N GLY A 243 -6.47 -2.24 -3.24
CA GLY A 243 -5.10 -2.68 -3.06
C GLY A 243 -4.39 -1.88 -1.98
N LEU A 244 -3.40 -2.51 -1.35
CA LEU A 244 -2.60 -1.91 -0.28
C LEU A 244 -1.17 -2.46 -0.34
N THR A 245 -0.20 -1.56 -0.33
CA THR A 245 1.21 -1.88 -0.13
C THR A 245 1.86 -0.76 0.67
N PHE A 246 2.86 -1.07 1.48
CA PHE A 246 3.50 -0.05 2.31
C PHE A 246 4.90 -0.48 2.73
N TYR A 247 5.74 0.50 3.03
CA TYR A 247 7.07 0.32 3.58
C TYR A 247 7.29 1.26 4.75
N GLN A 248 8.41 1.04 5.46
CA GLN A 248 8.91 1.96 6.47
C GLN A 248 10.14 2.67 5.94
N ALA A 249 10.32 3.93 6.31
CA ALA A 249 11.58 4.65 6.11
C ALA A 249 11.95 5.42 7.37
N ASP A 250 13.23 5.42 7.70
CA ASP A 250 13.84 6.28 8.71
C ASP A 250 14.82 7.24 8.04
N TRP A 251 15.25 8.24 8.81
CA TRP A 251 16.14 9.29 8.31
C TRP A 251 17.45 8.75 7.74
N ASP A 252 17.90 9.35 6.63
CA ASP A 252 19.25 9.23 6.08
C ASP A 252 19.75 10.59 5.57
N ASP A 253 20.99 10.67 5.11
CA ASP A 253 21.61 11.93 4.66
C ASP A 253 20.92 12.55 3.43
N SER A 254 20.22 11.75 2.62
CA SER A 254 19.53 12.25 1.42
C SER A 254 18.33 13.14 1.77
N VAL A 255 17.73 12.93 2.94
CA VAL A 255 16.67 13.78 3.47
C VAL A 255 17.21 15.19 3.74
N GLN A 256 18.39 15.31 4.34
CA GLN A 256 19.01 16.61 4.60
C GLN A 256 19.33 17.34 3.29
N GLU A 257 19.85 16.62 2.30
CA GLU A 257 20.09 17.16 0.96
C GLU A 257 18.80 17.71 0.33
N PHE A 258 17.70 16.98 0.44
CA PHE A 258 16.39 17.41 -0.07
C PHE A 258 15.89 18.69 0.62
N TYR A 259 15.97 18.78 1.95
CA TYR A 259 15.59 20.00 2.68
C TYR A 259 16.38 21.23 2.21
N HIS A 260 17.70 21.09 2.06
CA HIS A 260 18.56 22.23 1.68
C HIS A 260 18.40 22.66 0.21
N LYS A 261 18.15 21.72 -0.69
CA LYS A 261 18.08 21.99 -2.14
C LYS A 261 16.67 22.30 -2.64
N SER A 262 15.65 21.65 -2.08
CA SER A 262 14.29 21.67 -2.64
C SER A 262 13.29 22.41 -1.77
N LEU A 263 13.44 22.38 -0.42
CA LEU A 263 12.45 22.96 0.49
C LEU A 263 12.84 24.32 1.07
N ARG A 264 14.08 24.78 0.87
CA ARG A 264 14.62 26.00 1.53
C ARG A 264 13.88 27.29 1.18
N GLU A 265 13.19 27.33 0.05
CA GLU A 265 12.40 28.51 -0.40
C GLU A 265 10.92 28.42 0.01
N TYR A 266 10.47 27.29 0.60
CA TYR A 266 9.07 26.96 0.86
C TYR A 266 8.78 26.59 2.32
N LEU A 267 9.74 26.87 3.22
CA LEU A 267 9.62 26.80 4.69
C LEU A 267 9.64 28.23 5.25
#